data_AF-A0A8J3RPX6-F1
#
_entry.id   AF-A0A8J3RPX6-F1
#
_cell.length_a   1.000
_cell.length_b   1.000
_cell.length_c   1.000
_cell.angle_alpha   90.00
_cell.angle_beta   90.00
_cell.angle_gamma   90.00
#
_symmetry.space_group_name_H-M   'P 1'
#
loop_
_entity.id
_entity.type
_entity.pdbx_description
1 polymer ?
#
loop_
_entity_poly.entity_id
_entity_poly.type
_entity_poly.pdbx_seq_one_letter_code
_entity_poly.pdbx_strand_id
1 'polypeptide(L)' 'MDLTGVTHLASAGVAVLHRLLALHRDNGTTLQLYAPIGTPADVILSLVNVAHETHDPHDVSDASD' A
#
# COMPACT_ATOMS: atom_id res chain seq x y z
N MET A 1 -3.36 4.05 3.56
CA MET A 1 -2.07 4.68 3.20
C MET A 1 -1.88 4.52 1.71
N ASP A 2 -1.73 5.63 1.01
CA ASP A 2 -1.48 5.60 -0.43
C ASP A 2 0.03 5.49 -0.71
N LEU A 3 0.40 4.53 -1.54
CA LEU A 3 1.78 4.26 -1.97
C LEU A 3 1.98 4.53 -3.46
N THR A 4 1.00 5.12 -4.15
CA THR A 4 1.05 5.41 -5.60
C THR A 4 2.24 6.29 -5.98
N GLY A 5 2.64 7.23 -5.11
CA GLY A 5 3.82 8.08 -5.32
C GLY A 5 5.17 7.45 -4.91
N VAL A 6 5.18 6.23 -4.36
CA VAL A 6 6.40 5.59 -3.87
C VAL A 6 7.15 4.95 -5.03
N THR A 7 8.28 5.56 -5.39
CA THR A 7 9.16 5.06 -6.46
C THR A 7 10.24 4.12 -5.96
N HIS A 8 10.59 4.19 -4.67
CA HIS A 8 11.60 3.34 -4.03
C HIS A 8 11.15 2.93 -2.63
N LEU A 9 10.80 1.66 -2.45
CA LEU A 9 10.62 1.05 -1.15
C LEU A 9 11.81 0.14 -0.85
N ALA A 10 12.82 0.68 -0.16
CA ALA A 10 13.98 -0.09 0.27
C ALA A 10 13.62 -1.08 1.41
N SER A 11 14.50 -2.04 1.69
CA SER A 11 14.33 -3.04 2.75
C SER A 11 14.00 -2.45 4.13
N ALA A 12 14.53 -1.26 4.45
CA ALA A 12 14.17 -0.53 5.68
C ALA A 12 12.71 -0.05 5.69
N GLY A 13 12.17 0.38 4.53
CA GLY A 13 10.77 0.76 4.39
C GLY A 13 9.82 -0.43 4.55
N VAL A 14 10.19 -1.59 4.00
CA VAL A 14 9.46 -2.85 4.18
C VAL A 14 9.43 -3.28 5.66
N ALA A 15 10.57 -3.19 6.37
CA ALA A 15 10.63 -3.52 7.79
C ALA A 15 9.72 -2.62 8.65
N VAL A 16 9.67 -1.32 8.34
CA VAL A 16 8.74 -0.39 8.99
C VAL A 16 7.29 -0.75 8.68
N LEU A 17 6.98 -1.11 7.43
CA LEU A 17 5.63 -1.52 7.02
C LEU A 17 5.15 -2.76 7.79
N HIS A 18 6.00 -3.77 7.94
CA HIS A 18 5.69 -4.95 8.76
C HIS A 18 5.42 -4.57 10.22
N ARG A 19 6.20 -3.66 10.78
CA ARG A 19 5.97 -3.17 12.14
C ARG A 19 4.65 -2.41 12.28
N LEU A 20 4.30 -1.58 11.31
CA LEU A 20 3.03 -0.85 11.28
C LEU A 20 1.84 -1.81 11.16
N LEU A 21 1.94 -2.84 10.31
CA LEU A 21 0.91 -3.87 10.18
C LEU A 21 0.72 -4.66 11.47
N ALA A 22 1.80 -5.05 12.15
CA ALA A 22 1.74 -5.72 13.45
C ALA A 22 1.06 -4.84 14.50
N LEU A 23 1.43 -3.55 14.56
CA LEU A 23 0.84 -2.61 15.51
C LEU A 23 -0.66 -2.36 15.25
N HIS A 24 -1.09 -2.29 14.00
CA HIS A 24 -2.52 -2.18 13.67
C HIS A 24 -3.28 -3.45 14.04
N ARG A 25 -2.72 -4.63 13.77
CA ARG A 25 -3.30 -5.91 14.19
C ARG A 25 -3.48 -5.99 15.71
N ASP A 26 -2.45 -5.59 16.47
CA ASP A 26 -2.49 -5.60 17.93
C ASP A 26 -3.51 -4.58 18.50
N ASN A 27 -3.70 -3.46 17.80
CA ASN A 27 -4.68 -2.43 18.15
C ASN A 27 -6.10 -2.73 17.62
N GLY A 28 -6.30 -3.85 16.92
CA GLY A 28 -7.59 -4.21 16.31
C GLY A 28 -8.01 -3.27 15.17
N THR A 29 -7.08 -2.50 14.61
CA THR A 29 -7.32 -1.61 13.46
C THR A 29 -6.80 -2.25 12.18
N THR A 30 -7.40 -1.89 11.05
CA THR A 30 -6.94 -2.39 9.74
C THR A 30 -6.17 -1.29 9.04
N LEU A 31 -4.93 -1.58 8.64
CA LEU A 31 -4.15 -0.70 7.78
C LEU A 31 -4.42 -1.07 6.32
N GLN A 32 -5.20 -0.25 5.63
CA GLN A 32 -5.38 -0.38 4.19
C GLN A 32 -4.21 0.27 3.46
N LEU A 33 -3.62 -0.45 2.51
CA LEU A 33 -2.52 0.00 1.66
C LEU A 33 -3.03 0.06 0.23
N TYR A 34 -2.76 1.15 -0.48
CA TYR A 34 -3.12 1.31 -1.88
C TYR A 34 -1.87 1.37 -2.74
N ALA A 35 -1.76 0.49 -3.72
CA ALA A 35 -0.67 0.45 -4.67
C ALA A 35 -1.21 -0.03 -6.02
N PRO A 36 -1.43 0.87 -6.99
CA PRO A 36 -1.98 0.52 -8.29
C PRO A 36 -1.14 -0.52 -9.03
N ILE A 37 -1.80 -1.38 -9.82
CA ILE A 37 -1.12 -2.43 -10.59
C ILE A 37 -0.01 -1.84 -11.46
N GLY A 38 1.16 -2.47 -11.43
CA GLY A 38 2.31 -2.08 -12.25
C GLY A 38 3.13 -0.92 -11.68
N THR A 39 2.73 -0.36 -10.52
CA THR A 39 3.59 0.55 -9.78
C THR A 39 4.73 -0.20 -9.08
N PRO A 40 5.87 0.46 -8.79
CA PRO A 40 6.93 -0.16 -7.98
C PRO A 40 6.43 -0.64 -6.61
N ALA A 41 5.44 0.05 -6.04
CA ALA A 41 4.82 -0.33 -4.78
C ALA A 41 4.06 -1.67 -4.89
N ASP A 42 3.25 -1.86 -5.93
CA ASP A 42 2.53 -3.13 -6.19
C ASP A 42 3.49 -4.32 -6.26
N VAL A 43 4.55 -4.19 -7.07
CA VAL A 43 5.58 -5.23 -7.21
C VAL A 43 6.22 -5.57 -5.88
N ILE A 44 6.63 -4.57 -5.09
CA ILE A 44 7.32 -4.81 -3.82
C ILE A 44 6.36 -5.44 -2.80
N LEU A 45 5.12 -4.95 -2.69
CA LEU A 45 4.12 -5.49 -1.77
C LEU A 45 3.73 -6.93 -2.12
N SER A 46 3.61 -7.24 -3.40
CA SER A 46 3.40 -8.61 -3.87
C SER A 46 4.59 -9.50 -3.51
N LEU A 47 5.83 -9.03 -3.66
CA LEU A 47 7.03 -9.82 -3.34
C LEU A 47 7.16 -10.13 -1.85
N VAL A 48 6.74 -9.20 -0.98
CA VAL A 48 6.82 -9.36 0.48
C VAL A 48 5.52 -9.92 1.08
N ASN A 49 4.58 -10.36 0.23
CA ASN A 49 3.29 -10.95 0.60
C ASN A 49 2.47 -10.07 1.56
N VAL A 50 2.44 -8.76 1.29
CA VAL A 50 1.61 -7.80 2.03
C VAL A 50 0.34 -7.51 1.22
N ALA A 51 -0.80 -7.75 1.87
CA ALA A 51 -2.11 -7.44 1.31
C ALA A 51 -2.23 -5.93 1.05
N HIS A 52 -2.64 -5.58 -0.17
CA HIS A 52 -2.85 -4.21 -0.60
C HIS A 52 -3.96 -4.17 -1.64
N GLU A 53 -4.58 -3.01 -1.73
CA GLU A 53 -5.56 -2.66 -2.74
C GLU A 53 -4.84 -2.18 -3.99
N THR A 54 -5.23 -2.74 -5.14
CA THR A 54 -4.59 -2.43 -6.43
C THR A 54 -5.33 -1.35 -7.22
N HIS A 55 -6.34 -0.74 -6.63
CA HIS A 55 -7.04 0.40 -7.19
C HIS A 55 -6.40 1.70 -6.70
N ASP A 56 -6.33 2.70 -7.58
CA ASP A 56 -5.88 4.03 -7.19
C ASP A 56 -7.03 4.76 -6.47
N PRO A 57 -6.87 5.16 -5.20
CA PRO A 57 -7.90 5.93 -4.49
C PRO A 57 -8.10 7.33 -5.09
N HIS A 58 -7.19 7.81 -5.94
CA HIS A 58 -7.30 9.07 -6.67
C HIS A 58 -7.88 8.90 -8.09
N ASP A 59 -8.14 7.68 -8.55
CA ASP A 59 -8.90 7.41 -9.79
C ASP A 59 -10.42 7.56 -9.57
N VAL A 60 -10.79 8.59 -8.80
CA VAL A 60 -12.12 9.20 -8.92
C VAL A 60 -12.10 10.00 -10.21
N SER A 61 -12.13 9.27 -11.33
CA SER A 61 -12.50 9.82 -12.62
C SER A 61 -13.86 10.50 -12.43
N ASP A 62 -13.84 11.81 -12.65
CA ASP A 62 -14.93 12.77 -12.66
C ASP A 62 -16.18 12.23 -13.37
N ALA A 63 -16.96 11.40 -12.67
CA ALA A 63 -18.28 10.96 -13.09
C ALA A 63 -19.30 11.98 -12.60
N SER A 64 -19.24 13.18 -13.17
CA SER A 64 -20.32 14.17 -13.10
C SER A 64 -20.39 14.88 -14.44
N ASP A 65 -21.51 14.57 -15.10
CA ASP A 65 -22.05 15.07 -16.38
C ASP A 65 -22.09 16.61 -16.48
#